data_AF-A0A969HZ71-F1
#
_entry.id   AF-A0A969HZ71-F1
#
_cell.length_a   1.000
_cell.length_b   1.000
_cell.length_c   1.000
_cell.angle_alpha   90.00
_cell.angle_beta   90.00
_cell.angle_gamma   90.00
#
_symmetry.space_group_name_H-M   'P 1'
#
loop_
_entity.id
_entity.type
_entity.pdbx_description
1 polymer ?
#
loop_
_entity_poly.entity_id
_entity_poly.type
_entity_poly.pdbx_seq_one_letter_code
_entity_poly.pdbx_strand_id
1 'polypeptide(L)'
;MYDYLIPKPGLGLRNYKFFSYPLRAVYYAVGLYLLKLAQEYLDEYRPRYPQIKSYYGGQIRFQKDEIVLNNKAVFYRKHYKEFRSHVRRQLQGDIQNRVVIKLDIKDYFDEISVQILLELLRKHVKAGVVADLCYTTETIDQIIFFFRYIMTGRQGIPQTDNDIVSGFIAYLYLVFADYTINFEINRDKDLIVAHSIIRYVDDMYIVIDFKESAAQRVREDYIVSSQ
;
A
#
# COMPACT_ATOMS: atom_id res chain seq x y z
N MET A 1 -9.55 24.13 -2.68
CA MET A 1 -8.31 23.42 -2.35
C MET A 1 -7.18 24.10 -3.11
N TYR A 2 -6.00 24.24 -2.52
CA TYR A 2 -4.85 24.86 -3.20
C TYR A 2 -3.75 23.83 -3.38
N ASP A 3 -3.20 23.75 -4.58
CA ASP A 3 -2.06 22.90 -4.91
C ASP A 3 -0.76 23.68 -4.64
N TYR A 4 0.25 23.00 -4.10
CA TYR A 4 1.58 23.57 -3.92
C TYR A 4 2.66 22.51 -4.14
N LEU A 5 3.78 22.94 -4.71
CA LEU A 5 4.84 22.03 -5.14
C LEU A 5 5.94 21.95 -4.08
N ILE A 6 6.28 20.73 -3.65
CA ILE A 6 7.45 20.49 -2.79
C ILE A 6 8.55 19.80 -3.61
N PRO A 7 9.79 20.31 -3.60
CA PRO A 7 10.92 19.65 -4.25
C PRO A 7 11.20 18.26 -3.67
N LYS A 8 11.40 17.27 -4.56
CA LYS A 8 12.03 15.99 -4.19
C LYS A 8 13.55 16.17 -4.18
N PRO A 9 14.32 15.43 -3.36
CA PRO A 9 15.78 15.36 -3.54
C PRO A 9 16.09 14.82 -4.94
N GLY A 10 16.57 15.67 -5.86
CA GLY A 10 16.77 15.38 -7.29
C GLY A 10 15.95 16.29 -8.22
N LEU A 11 15.64 15.82 -9.43
CA LEU A 11 14.75 16.50 -10.39
C LEU A 11 13.33 15.93 -10.24
N GLY A 12 12.48 16.62 -9.48
CA GLY A 12 11.07 16.24 -9.35
C GLY A 12 10.32 17.11 -8.34
N LEU A 13 9.02 17.24 -8.53
CA LEU A 13 8.11 17.97 -7.65
C LEU A 13 7.06 17.01 -7.11
N ARG A 14 6.60 17.25 -5.88
CA ARG A 14 5.42 16.62 -5.31
C ARG A 14 4.27 17.61 -5.35
N ASN A 15 3.11 17.18 -5.85
CA ASN A 15 1.91 18.02 -5.85
C ASN A 15 1.17 17.85 -4.53
N TYR A 16 1.43 18.73 -3.57
CA TYR A 16 0.77 18.69 -2.27
C TYR A 16 -0.50 19.53 -2.27
N LYS A 17 -1.46 19.12 -1.45
CA LYS A 17 -2.78 19.76 -1.37
C LYS A 17 -2.97 20.45 -0.03
N PHE A 18 -3.55 21.64 -0.02
CA PHE A 18 -3.93 22.31 1.23
C PHE A 18 -5.39 22.05 1.57
N PHE A 19 -5.63 21.51 2.77
CA PHE A 19 -6.97 21.35 3.33
C PHE A 19 -7.33 22.48 4.29
N SER A 20 -8.54 23.02 4.15
CA SER A 20 -9.16 23.75 5.26
C SER A 20 -9.45 22.78 6.41
N TYR A 21 -9.49 23.28 7.65
CA TYR A 21 -9.76 22.43 8.82
C TYR A 21 -11.07 21.63 8.71
N PRO A 22 -12.20 22.21 8.26
CA PRO A 22 -13.44 21.43 8.09
C PRO A 22 -13.28 20.30 7.07
N LEU A 23 -12.64 20.59 5.94
CA LEU A 23 -12.42 19.57 4.90
C LEU A 23 -11.48 18.47 5.37
N ARG A 24 -10.46 18.82 6.15
CA ARG A 24 -9.55 17.85 6.77
C ARG A 24 -10.29 16.95 7.77
N ALA A 25 -11.22 17.49 8.55
CA ALA A 25 -12.01 16.70 9.49
C ALA A 25 -12.86 15.66 8.76
N VAL A 26 -13.54 16.06 7.68
CA VAL A 26 -14.31 15.12 6.83
C VAL A 26 -13.39 14.09 6.18
N TYR A 27 -12.24 14.52 5.64
CA TYR A 27 -11.25 13.63 5.04
C TYR A 27 -10.76 12.56 6.03
N TYR A 28 -10.44 12.97 7.26
CA TYR A 28 -10.02 12.03 8.30
C TYR A 28 -11.16 11.11 8.76
N ALA A 29 -12.39 11.59 8.83
CA ALA A 29 -13.55 10.75 9.14
C ALA A 29 -13.72 9.63 8.10
N VAL A 30 -13.62 9.95 6.80
CA VAL A 30 -13.64 8.96 5.72
C VAL A 30 -12.45 7.99 5.83
N GLY A 31 -11.26 8.49 6.11
CA GLY A 31 -10.08 7.66 6.33
C GLY A 31 -10.23 6.66 7.48
N LEU A 32 -10.77 7.12 8.61
CA LEU A 32 -11.02 6.28 9.79
C LEU A 32 -12.17 5.29 9.56
N TYR A 33 -13.18 5.67 8.78
CA TYR A 33 -14.21 4.74 8.32
C TYR A 33 -13.60 3.59 7.50
N LEU A 34 -12.74 3.91 6.53
CA LEU A 34 -12.03 2.90 5.74
C LEU A 34 -11.08 2.04 6.60
N LEU A 35 -10.44 2.64 7.60
CA LEU A 35 -9.63 1.90 8.57
C LEU A 35 -10.48 0.88 9.33
N LYS A 36 -11.61 1.31 9.89
CA LYS A 36 -12.51 0.43 10.65
C LYS A 36 -13.05 -0.70 9.77
N LEU A 37 -13.41 -0.39 8.53
CA LEU A 37 -13.88 -1.36 7.53
C LEU A 37 -12.82 -2.41 7.19
N ALA A 38 -11.55 -1.98 7.04
CA ALA A 38 -10.46 -2.86 6.61
C ALA A 38 -9.72 -3.56 7.77
N GLN A 39 -9.92 -3.13 9.03
CA GLN A 39 -9.11 -3.54 10.18
C GLN A 39 -9.06 -5.06 10.34
N GLU A 40 -10.22 -5.73 10.39
CA GLU A 40 -10.30 -7.18 10.58
C GLU A 40 -9.63 -7.94 9.42
N TYR A 41 -9.87 -7.50 8.18
CA TYR A 41 -9.21 -8.06 7.00
C TYR A 41 -7.68 -7.93 7.10
N LEU A 42 -7.17 -6.77 7.51
CA LEU A 42 -5.74 -6.52 7.67
C LEU A 42 -5.11 -7.34 8.80
N ASP A 43 -5.85 -7.53 9.91
CA ASP A 43 -5.40 -8.31 11.06
C ASP A 43 -5.32 -9.81 10.75
N GLU A 44 -6.21 -10.32 9.88
CA GLU A 44 -6.13 -11.70 9.36
C GLU A 44 -5.07 -11.84 8.25
N TYR A 45 -4.89 -10.81 7.43
CA TYR A 45 -3.97 -10.81 6.29
C TYR A 45 -2.51 -10.92 6.74
N ARG A 46 -2.08 -10.12 7.71
CA ARG A 46 -0.65 -10.01 8.09
C ARG A 46 -0.06 -11.32 8.63
N PRO A 47 -0.71 -12.06 9.54
CA PRO A 47 -0.18 -13.34 10.01
C PRO A 47 -0.22 -14.43 8.95
N ARG A 48 -1.18 -14.36 8.01
CA ARG A 48 -1.37 -15.37 6.97
C ARG A 48 -0.27 -15.34 5.90
N TYR A 49 0.34 -14.19 5.65
CA TYR A 49 1.39 -14.01 4.63
C TYR A 49 2.66 -13.38 5.22
N PRO A 50 3.42 -14.10 6.07
CA PRO A 50 4.61 -13.57 6.76
C PRO A 50 5.75 -13.12 5.82
N GLN A 51 5.75 -13.60 4.58
CA GLN A 51 6.65 -13.19 3.51
C GLN A 51 6.37 -11.78 2.96
N ILE A 52 5.18 -11.23 3.24
CA ILE A 52 4.78 -9.88 2.83
C ILE A 52 4.97 -8.92 4.00
N LYS A 53 5.76 -7.87 3.79
CA LYS A 53 6.08 -6.85 4.79
C LYS A 53 5.90 -5.46 4.21
N SER A 54 4.76 -4.87 4.54
CA SER A 54 4.33 -3.59 3.99
C SER A 54 4.33 -2.50 5.07
N TYR A 55 4.93 -1.36 4.75
CA TYR A 55 5.22 -0.24 5.63
C TYR A 55 4.48 1.01 5.15
N TYR A 56 3.98 1.82 6.10
CA TYR A 56 3.41 3.14 5.83
C TYR A 56 3.47 4.02 7.07
N GLY A 57 3.25 5.33 6.89
CA GLY A 57 3.32 6.32 7.97
C GLY A 57 2.25 6.12 9.05
N GLY A 58 2.63 6.30 10.32
CA GLY A 58 1.73 6.23 11.47
C GLY A 58 1.27 4.82 11.88
N GLN A 59 1.20 3.84 10.95
CA GLN A 59 0.73 2.47 11.21
C GLN A 59 -0.55 2.42 12.06
N ILE A 60 -1.55 3.17 11.61
CA ILE A 60 -2.79 3.39 12.36
C ILE A 60 -3.60 2.11 12.48
N ARG A 61 -4.28 1.95 13.61
CA ARG A 61 -5.21 0.84 13.85
C ARG A 61 -6.21 1.17 14.93
N PHE A 62 -7.33 0.46 14.94
CA PHE A 62 -8.20 0.39 16.10
C PHE A 62 -7.71 -0.68 17.08
N GLN A 63 -7.69 -0.35 18.37
CA GLN A 63 -7.43 -1.28 19.47
C GLN A 63 -8.44 -1.01 20.59
N LYS A 64 -9.37 -1.94 20.83
CA LYS A 64 -10.47 -1.76 21.80
C LYS A 64 -11.23 -0.43 21.58
N ASP A 65 -11.61 -0.17 20.33
CA ASP A 65 -12.28 1.06 19.87
C ASP A 65 -11.47 2.37 19.97
N GLU A 66 -10.23 2.32 20.46
CA GLU A 66 -9.32 3.47 20.45
C GLU A 66 -8.42 3.48 19.22
N ILE A 67 -8.17 4.67 18.67
CA ILE A 67 -7.22 4.84 17.57
C ILE A 67 -5.81 4.87 18.16
N VAL A 68 -4.98 3.91 17.74
CA VAL A 68 -3.58 3.82 18.14
C VAL A 68 -2.69 4.15 16.95
N LEU A 69 -1.67 4.97 17.22
CA LEU A 69 -0.66 5.40 16.26
C LEU A 69 0.72 4.94 16.73
N ASN A 70 1.55 4.45 15.81
CA ASN A 70 2.96 4.24 16.09
C ASN A 70 3.72 5.57 15.93
N ASN A 71 3.95 6.27 17.05
CA ASN A 71 4.68 7.54 17.08
C ASN A 71 6.09 7.46 16.46
N LYS A 72 6.71 6.27 16.40
CA LYS A 72 8.01 6.07 15.73
C LYS A 72 7.88 6.04 14.20
N ALA A 73 6.70 5.71 13.69
CA ALA A 73 6.37 5.63 12.27
C ALA A 73 5.68 6.89 11.72
N VAL A 74 5.32 7.87 12.57
CA VAL A 74 4.71 9.14 12.14
C VAL A 74 5.70 9.97 11.31
N PHE A 75 6.98 9.97 11.69
CA PHE A 75 8.02 10.68 10.94
C PHE A 75 8.57 9.82 9.79
N TYR A 76 8.12 10.14 8.56
CA TYR A 76 8.46 9.42 7.33
C TYR A 76 9.94 9.03 7.22
N ARG A 77 10.85 9.99 7.42
CA ARG A 77 12.30 9.78 7.19
C ARG A 77 12.91 8.71 8.09
N LYS A 78 12.49 8.61 9.35
CA LYS A 78 13.02 7.61 10.28
C LYS A 78 12.52 6.22 9.92
N HIS A 79 11.22 6.10 9.70
CA HIS A 79 10.59 4.83 9.33
C HIS A 79 11.08 4.30 7.99
N TYR A 80 11.31 5.18 7.01
CA TYR A 80 11.88 4.80 5.72
C TYR A 80 13.31 4.23 5.85
N LYS A 81 14.14 4.74 6.77
CA LYS A 81 15.46 4.15 7.05
C LYS A 81 15.36 2.73 7.62
N GLU A 82 14.34 2.43 8.42
CA GLU A 82 14.09 1.09 8.96
C GLU A 82 13.73 0.12 7.83
N PHE A 83 12.85 0.54 6.92
CA PHE A 83 12.52 -0.20 5.70
C PHE A 83 13.76 -0.48 4.85
N ARG A 84 14.58 0.54 4.53
CA ARG A 84 15.82 0.35 3.76
C ARG A 84 16.81 -0.60 4.44
N SER A 85 16.89 -0.56 5.77
CA SER A 85 17.70 -1.48 6.55
C SER A 85 17.17 -2.91 6.49
N HIS A 86 15.85 -3.10 6.40
CA HIS A 86 15.26 -4.42 6.20
C HIS A 86 15.56 -4.96 4.81
N VAL A 87 15.33 -4.17 3.76
CA VAL A 87 15.65 -4.56 2.37
C VAL A 87 17.10 -5.00 2.28
N ARG A 88 18.06 -4.20 2.80
CA ARG A 88 19.48 -4.58 2.80
C ARG A 88 19.77 -5.92 3.47
N ARG A 89 19.14 -6.22 4.61
CA ARG A 89 19.32 -7.51 5.30
C ARG A 89 18.76 -8.68 4.50
N GLN A 90 17.62 -8.50 3.82
CA GLN A 90 17.02 -9.54 2.97
C GLN A 90 17.85 -9.79 1.70
N LEU A 91 18.57 -8.78 1.22
CA LEU A 91 19.45 -8.88 0.06
C LEU A 91 20.86 -9.41 0.38
N GLN A 92 21.20 -9.65 1.65
CA GLN A 92 22.47 -10.29 2.02
C GLN A 92 22.41 -11.80 1.74
N GLY A 93 23.55 -12.41 1.41
CA GLY A 93 23.68 -13.86 1.16
C GLY A 93 23.99 -14.20 -0.29
N ASP A 94 23.78 -15.47 -0.65
CA ASP A 94 24.05 -16.00 -1.99
C ASP A 94 23.09 -15.40 -3.03
N ILE A 95 23.65 -14.98 -4.16
CA ILE A 95 23.00 -14.19 -5.22
C ILE A 95 22.76 -15.07 -6.45
N GLN A 96 23.41 -16.23 -6.57
CA GLN A 96 23.46 -16.98 -7.84
C GLN A 96 22.07 -17.44 -8.34
N ASN A 97 21.11 -17.67 -7.45
CA ASN A 97 19.76 -18.10 -7.79
C ASN A 97 18.68 -17.10 -7.35
N ARG A 98 19.04 -15.83 -7.14
CA ARG A 98 18.13 -14.80 -6.63
C ARG A 98 17.79 -13.77 -7.70
N VAL A 99 16.49 -13.49 -7.84
CA VAL A 99 15.99 -12.35 -8.63
C VAL A 99 15.43 -11.30 -7.68
N VAL A 100 15.74 -10.04 -7.95
CA VAL A 100 15.24 -8.89 -7.19
C VAL A 100 14.57 -7.93 -8.16
N ILE A 101 13.26 -7.79 -8.03
CA ILE A 101 12.47 -6.82 -8.80
C ILE A 101 12.25 -5.61 -7.90
N LYS A 102 12.66 -4.43 -8.37
CA LYS A 102 12.38 -3.16 -7.71
C LYS A 102 11.34 -2.39 -8.52
N LEU A 103 10.24 -2.04 -7.89
CA LEU A 103 9.18 -1.21 -8.47
C LEU A 103 9.09 0.11 -7.70
N ASP A 104 8.94 1.20 -8.45
CA ASP A 104 8.72 2.55 -7.94
C ASP A 104 7.58 3.16 -8.78
N ILE A 105 6.41 3.30 -8.18
CA ILE A 105 5.19 3.71 -8.90
C ILE A 105 5.18 5.23 -9.02
N LYS A 106 5.32 5.72 -10.25
CA LYS A 106 5.26 7.17 -10.53
C LYS A 106 3.87 7.71 -10.24
N ASP A 107 3.84 8.93 -9.72
CA ASP A 107 2.61 9.70 -9.46
C ASP A 107 1.53 8.93 -8.69
N TYR A 108 1.96 7.98 -7.84
CA TYR A 108 1.11 6.97 -7.21
C TYR A 108 -0.14 7.55 -6.55
N PHE A 109 0.00 8.61 -5.77
CA PHE A 109 -1.14 9.24 -5.08
C PHE A 109 -2.18 9.81 -6.05
N ASP A 110 -1.74 10.38 -7.17
CA ASP A 110 -2.63 10.96 -8.19
C ASP A 110 -3.32 9.88 -9.05
N GLU A 111 -2.77 8.66 -9.07
CA GLU A 111 -3.28 7.55 -9.88
C GLU A 111 -4.13 6.52 -9.11
N ILE A 112 -4.16 6.55 -7.76
CA ILE A 112 -4.97 5.62 -6.96
C ILE A 112 -6.44 5.68 -7.38
N SER A 113 -6.98 4.53 -7.83
CA SER A 113 -8.40 4.38 -8.09
C SER A 113 -9.14 4.09 -6.79
N VAL A 114 -9.78 5.12 -6.24
CA VAL A 114 -10.65 4.98 -5.06
C VAL A 114 -11.80 4.02 -5.36
N GLN A 115 -12.33 4.00 -6.58
CA GLN A 115 -13.37 3.06 -6.96
C GLN A 115 -12.89 1.60 -6.86
N ILE A 116 -11.73 1.27 -7.45
CA ILE A 116 -11.16 -0.08 -7.39
C ILE A 116 -10.87 -0.48 -5.94
N LEU A 117 -10.33 0.46 -5.13
CA LEU A 117 -10.10 0.22 -3.70
C LEU A 117 -11.38 -0.23 -3.00
N LEU A 118 -12.48 0.49 -3.22
CA LEU A 118 -13.76 0.25 -2.57
C LEU A 118 -14.38 -1.08 -3.05
N GLU A 119 -14.30 -1.38 -4.34
CA GLU A 119 -14.75 -2.66 -4.88
C GLU A 119 -13.96 -3.85 -4.30
N LEU A 120 -12.64 -3.70 -4.15
CA LEU A 120 -11.79 -4.70 -3.51
C LEU A 120 -12.16 -4.88 -2.02
N LEU A 121 -12.40 -3.79 -1.29
CA LEU A 121 -12.88 -3.88 0.09
C LEU A 121 -14.23 -4.60 0.16
N ARG A 122 -15.18 -4.28 -0.72
CA ARG A 122 -16.48 -4.95 -0.78
C ARG A 122 -16.35 -6.46 -1.00
N LYS A 123 -15.38 -6.88 -1.79
CA LYS A 123 -15.12 -8.29 -2.11
C LYS A 123 -14.45 -9.05 -0.97
N HIS A 124 -13.58 -8.39 -0.19
CA HIS A 124 -12.69 -9.05 0.75
C HIS A 124 -13.05 -8.87 2.23
N VAL A 125 -13.83 -7.85 2.58
CA VAL A 125 -14.31 -7.62 3.95
C VAL A 125 -15.50 -8.53 4.26
N LYS A 126 -15.58 -9.03 5.49
CA LYS A 126 -16.67 -9.91 5.93
C LYS A 126 -18.03 -9.22 5.83
N ALA A 127 -19.04 -9.98 5.44
CA ALA A 127 -20.41 -9.47 5.28
C ALA A 127 -20.98 -8.82 6.55
N GLY A 128 -20.63 -9.32 7.74
CA GLY A 128 -21.02 -8.72 9.02
C GLY A 128 -20.50 -7.29 9.18
N VAL A 129 -19.20 -7.06 8.93
CA VAL A 129 -18.60 -5.73 8.99
C VAL A 129 -19.20 -4.79 7.94
N VAL A 130 -19.47 -5.31 6.73
CA VAL A 130 -20.14 -4.55 5.66
C VAL A 130 -21.52 -4.07 6.10
N ALA A 131 -22.29 -4.94 6.78
CA ALA A 131 -23.61 -4.60 7.30
C ALA A 131 -23.52 -3.59 8.46
N ASP A 132 -22.64 -3.84 9.43
CA ASP A 132 -22.48 -3.01 10.63
C ASP A 132 -22.03 -1.57 10.31
N LEU A 133 -21.21 -1.40 9.28
CA LEU A 133 -20.72 -0.10 8.84
C LEU A 133 -21.54 0.52 7.70
N CYS A 134 -22.69 -0.07 7.35
CA CYS A 134 -23.52 0.38 6.24
C CYS A 134 -22.71 0.60 4.95
N TYR A 135 -21.83 -0.33 4.61
CA TYR A 135 -20.96 -0.24 3.42
C TYR A 135 -21.74 -0.62 2.15
N THR A 136 -22.69 0.24 1.82
CA THR A 136 -23.64 0.07 0.70
C THR A 136 -23.10 0.69 -0.59
N THR A 137 -23.82 0.49 -1.70
CA THR A 137 -23.47 1.13 -2.98
C THR A 137 -23.56 2.66 -2.88
N GLU A 138 -24.56 3.19 -2.16
CA GLU A 138 -24.67 4.63 -1.90
C GLU A 138 -23.47 5.17 -1.12
N THR A 139 -23.03 4.46 -0.08
CA THR A 139 -21.84 4.83 0.70
C THR A 139 -20.58 4.86 -0.18
N ILE A 140 -20.42 3.86 -1.05
CA ILE A 140 -19.30 3.80 -2.01
C ILE A 140 -19.35 5.01 -2.96
N ASP A 141 -20.51 5.30 -3.53
CA ASP A 141 -20.70 6.42 -4.48
C ASP A 141 -20.40 7.77 -3.82
N GLN A 142 -20.82 7.96 -2.56
CA GLN A 142 -20.52 9.17 -1.78
C GLN A 142 -19.03 9.33 -1.51
N ILE A 143 -18.32 8.24 -1.17
CA ILE A 143 -16.87 8.27 -0.97
C ILE A 143 -16.16 8.58 -2.29
N ILE A 144 -16.54 7.95 -3.40
CA ILE A 144 -15.97 8.22 -4.73
C ILE A 144 -16.21 9.69 -5.11
N PHE A 145 -17.43 10.19 -4.92
CA PHE A 145 -17.76 11.59 -5.16
C PHE A 145 -16.88 12.52 -4.31
N PHE A 146 -16.73 12.23 -3.02
CA PHE A 146 -15.91 13.03 -2.12
C PHE A 146 -14.44 13.09 -2.55
N PHE A 147 -13.82 11.95 -2.89
CA PHE A 147 -12.44 11.92 -3.38
C PHE A 147 -12.27 12.66 -4.71
N ARG A 148 -13.21 12.50 -5.64
CA ARG A 148 -13.21 13.25 -6.90
C ARG A 148 -13.38 14.76 -6.67
N TYR A 149 -14.21 15.17 -5.71
CA TYR A 149 -14.39 16.57 -5.35
C TYR A 149 -13.09 17.19 -4.82
N ILE A 150 -12.42 16.52 -3.88
CA ILE A 150 -11.15 17.01 -3.32
C ILE A 150 -10.02 16.97 -4.34
N MET A 151 -10.05 16.03 -5.29
CA MET A 151 -9.10 15.94 -6.40
C MET A 151 -9.52 16.78 -7.62
N THR A 152 -10.42 17.76 -7.44
CA THR A 152 -10.85 18.72 -8.49
C THR A 152 -11.31 18.05 -9.79
N GLY A 153 -12.05 16.95 -9.66
CA GLY A 153 -12.60 16.17 -10.77
C GLY A 153 -11.69 15.05 -11.26
N ARG A 154 -10.45 14.95 -10.76
CA ARG A 154 -9.48 13.91 -11.12
C ARG A 154 -9.59 12.69 -10.22
N GLN A 155 -8.93 11.61 -10.64
CA GLN A 155 -8.68 10.43 -9.83
C GLN A 155 -7.59 10.71 -8.78
N GLY A 156 -7.37 9.75 -7.88
CA GLY A 156 -6.31 9.79 -6.88
C GLY A 156 -6.82 10.12 -5.49
N ILE A 157 -5.86 10.31 -4.61
CA ILE A 157 -6.06 10.77 -3.24
C ILE A 157 -5.10 11.93 -2.96
N PRO A 158 -5.48 12.86 -2.09
CA PRO A 158 -4.66 14.03 -1.82
C PRO A 158 -3.37 13.65 -1.10
N GLN A 159 -2.24 14.16 -1.59
CA GLN A 159 -0.95 14.08 -0.91
C GLN A 159 -0.73 15.34 -0.08
N THR A 160 -0.48 15.18 1.22
CA THR A 160 -0.20 16.28 2.15
C THR A 160 0.93 15.88 3.10
N ASP A 161 1.61 16.86 3.71
CA ASP A 161 2.80 16.55 4.50
C ASP A 161 2.47 15.75 5.76
N ASN A 162 3.16 14.61 5.93
CA ASN A 162 2.95 13.64 7.01
C ASN A 162 1.48 13.24 7.23
N ASP A 163 0.70 13.13 6.16
CA ASP A 163 -0.70 12.75 6.26
C ASP A 163 -0.88 11.26 6.43
N ILE A 164 -1.39 10.94 7.61
CA ILE A 164 -1.55 9.58 8.10
C ILE A 164 -2.66 8.85 7.33
N VAL A 165 -3.72 9.56 6.92
CA VAL A 165 -4.86 8.97 6.20
C VAL A 165 -4.49 8.69 4.76
N SER A 166 -3.83 9.62 4.08
CA SER A 166 -3.30 9.40 2.74
C SER A 166 -2.32 8.23 2.72
N GLY A 167 -1.42 8.18 3.71
CA GLY A 167 -0.49 7.05 3.86
C GLY A 167 -1.18 5.72 4.10
N PHE A 168 -2.25 5.70 4.89
CA PHE A 168 -3.06 4.50 5.13
C PHE A 168 -3.82 4.04 3.88
N ILE A 169 -4.50 4.94 3.17
CA ILE A 169 -5.26 4.60 1.96
C ILE A 169 -4.31 4.09 0.86
N ALA A 170 -3.19 4.79 0.67
CA ALA A 170 -2.12 4.37 -0.23
C ALA A 170 -1.52 3.01 0.15
N TYR A 171 -1.39 2.72 1.44
CA TYR A 171 -0.99 1.40 1.89
C TYR A 171 -2.03 0.33 1.54
N LEU A 172 -3.29 0.58 1.89
CA LEU A 172 -4.41 -0.35 1.77
C LEU A 172 -4.66 -0.74 0.31
N TYR A 173 -4.57 0.21 -0.62
CA TYR A 173 -4.74 -0.05 -2.05
C TYR A 173 -3.79 -1.12 -2.58
N LEU A 174 -2.50 -1.02 -2.24
CA LEU A 174 -1.49 -1.98 -2.67
C LEU A 174 -1.43 -3.26 -1.82
N VAL A 175 -2.17 -3.37 -0.71
CA VAL A 175 -2.28 -4.67 0.00
C VAL A 175 -2.88 -5.74 -0.91
N PHE A 176 -3.84 -5.37 -1.76
CA PHE A 176 -4.43 -6.30 -2.73
C PHE A 176 -3.45 -6.67 -3.85
N ALA A 177 -2.59 -5.74 -4.27
CA ALA A 177 -1.51 -6.01 -5.22
C ALA A 177 -0.46 -6.96 -4.60
N ASP A 178 -0.05 -6.71 -3.35
CA ASP A 178 0.87 -7.58 -2.61
C ASP A 178 0.34 -9.03 -2.57
N TYR A 179 -0.96 -9.19 -2.31
CA TYR A 179 -1.62 -10.50 -2.32
C TYR A 179 -1.60 -11.15 -3.71
N THR A 180 -1.91 -10.40 -4.75
CA THR A 180 -1.96 -10.88 -6.14
C THR A 180 -0.57 -11.34 -6.59
N ILE A 181 0.46 -10.54 -6.35
CA ILE A 181 1.86 -10.90 -6.64
C ILE A 181 2.24 -12.18 -5.89
N ASN A 182 1.92 -12.25 -4.59
CA ASN A 182 2.20 -13.44 -3.81
C ASN A 182 1.46 -14.67 -4.36
N PHE A 183 0.21 -14.52 -4.79
CA PHE A 183 -0.55 -15.62 -5.38
C PHE A 183 0.11 -16.13 -6.65
N GLU A 184 0.49 -15.24 -7.58
CA GLU A 184 1.15 -15.63 -8.82
C GLU A 184 2.49 -16.33 -8.58
N ILE A 185 3.35 -15.80 -7.69
CA ILE A 185 4.62 -16.43 -7.34
C ILE A 185 4.41 -17.84 -6.78
N ASN A 186 3.39 -18.03 -5.93
CA ASN A 186 3.10 -19.34 -5.34
C ASN A 186 2.61 -20.39 -6.34
N ARG A 187 2.20 -20.01 -7.55
CA ARG A 187 1.87 -20.96 -8.63
C ARG A 187 3.11 -21.72 -9.11
N ASP A 188 4.28 -21.11 -8.98
CA ASP A 188 5.58 -21.67 -9.38
C ASP A 188 6.39 -22.21 -8.18
N LYS A 189 5.72 -22.64 -7.10
CA LYS A 189 6.36 -23.19 -5.88
C LYS A 189 7.33 -24.36 -6.14
N ASP A 190 7.18 -25.05 -7.26
CA ASP A 190 8.06 -26.16 -7.62
C ASP A 190 9.44 -25.66 -8.08
N LEU A 191 9.54 -24.40 -8.49
CA LEU A 191 10.76 -23.73 -8.95
C LEU A 191 11.36 -22.79 -7.89
N ILE A 192 10.54 -22.34 -6.94
CA ILE A 192 10.86 -21.31 -5.96
C ILE A 192 11.11 -21.94 -4.59
N VAL A 193 12.22 -21.56 -3.95
CA VAL A 193 12.55 -21.96 -2.57
C VAL A 193 11.86 -21.02 -1.59
N ALA A 194 11.96 -19.73 -1.84
CA ALA A 194 11.40 -18.69 -0.98
C ALA A 194 11.18 -17.41 -1.79
N HIS A 195 10.28 -16.57 -1.30
CA HIS A 195 10.14 -15.20 -1.78
C HIS A 195 9.81 -14.26 -0.65
N SER A 196 10.01 -12.97 -0.87
CA SER A 196 9.55 -11.90 0.01
C SER A 196 9.08 -10.69 -0.78
N ILE A 197 8.03 -10.04 -0.28
CA ILE A 197 7.50 -8.79 -0.82
C ILE A 197 7.68 -7.74 0.27
N ILE A 198 8.51 -6.73 0.03
CA ILE A 198 8.84 -5.70 1.02
C ILE A 198 8.48 -4.35 0.40
N ARG A 199 7.49 -3.67 0.97
CA ARG A 199 6.93 -2.45 0.38
C ARG A 199 6.88 -1.30 1.37
N TYR A 200 7.25 -0.10 0.95
CA TYR A 200 6.97 1.13 1.67
C TYR A 200 6.13 2.03 0.79
N VAL A 201 4.81 2.08 1.03
CA VAL A 201 3.85 2.80 0.19
C VAL A 201 3.99 2.37 -1.28
N ASP A 202 4.69 3.15 -2.10
CA ASP A 202 4.96 3.01 -3.55
C ASP A 202 6.30 2.33 -3.90
N ASP A 203 7.28 2.31 -2.99
CA ASP A 203 8.59 1.63 -3.21
C ASP A 203 8.47 0.16 -2.82
N MET A 204 8.56 -0.74 -3.79
CA MET A 204 8.36 -2.18 -3.61
C MET A 204 9.59 -2.98 -4.07
N TYR A 205 9.97 -3.95 -3.24
CA TYR A 205 10.98 -4.95 -3.53
C TYR A 205 10.35 -6.34 -3.49
N ILE A 206 10.48 -7.08 -4.58
CA ILE A 206 10.09 -8.49 -4.67
C ILE A 206 11.38 -9.29 -4.82
N VAL A 207 11.66 -10.14 -3.83
CA VAL A 207 12.85 -11.01 -3.83
C VAL A 207 12.38 -12.43 -4.02
N ILE A 208 12.93 -13.14 -5.00
CA ILE A 208 12.58 -14.53 -5.32
C ILE A 208 13.86 -15.35 -5.37
N ASP A 209 13.91 -16.38 -4.54
CA ASP A 209 15.00 -17.35 -4.47
C ASP A 209 14.57 -18.63 -5.20
N PHE A 210 15.24 -18.94 -6.30
CA PHE A 210 14.97 -20.11 -7.13
C PHE A 210 15.77 -21.32 -6.67
N LYS A 211 15.25 -22.52 -6.96
CA LYS A 211 16.00 -23.77 -6.80
C LYS A 211 17.14 -23.82 -7.82
N GLU A 212 18.24 -24.48 -7.47
CA GLU A 212 19.38 -24.69 -8.40
C GLU A 212 18.95 -25.36 -9.71
N SER A 213 17.96 -26.26 -9.64
CA SER A 213 17.38 -26.96 -10.79
C SER A 213 16.50 -26.08 -11.70
N ALA A 214 16.14 -24.86 -11.28
CA ALA A 214 15.37 -23.96 -12.12
C ALA A 214 16.25 -23.48 -13.29
N ALA A 215 15.88 -23.85 -14.51
CA ALA A 215 16.61 -23.47 -15.71
C ALA A 215 16.77 -21.95 -15.82
N GLN A 216 17.94 -21.49 -16.26
CA GLN A 216 18.27 -20.06 -16.37
C GLN A 216 17.22 -19.27 -17.17
N ARG A 217 16.66 -19.87 -18.22
CA ARG A 217 15.60 -19.27 -19.06
C ARG A 217 14.34 -18.91 -18.29
N VAL A 218 13.93 -19.73 -17.31
CA VAL A 218 12.76 -19.46 -16.46
C VAL A 218 13.01 -18.28 -15.53
N ARG A 219 14.27 -18.08 -15.10
CA ARG A 219 14.67 -16.93 -14.29
C ARG A 219 14.68 -15.65 -15.12
N GLU A 220 15.11 -15.75 -16.38
CA GLU A 220 15.10 -14.66 -17.35
C GLU A 220 13.67 -14.26 -17.74
N ASP A 221 12.72 -15.19 -17.87
CA ASP A 221 11.31 -14.88 -18.16
C ASP A 221 10.66 -14.01 -17.07
N TYR A 222 11.02 -14.19 -15.79
CA TYR A 222 10.59 -13.32 -14.68
C TYR A 222 11.17 -11.90 -14.77
N ILE A 223 12.33 -11.72 -15.44
CA ILE A 223 12.97 -10.43 -15.66
C ILE A 223 12.38 -9.75 -16.92
N VAL A 224 12.14 -10.51 -17.98
CA VAL A 224 11.65 -10.01 -19.28
C VAL A 224 10.16 -9.67 -19.24
N SER A 225 9.35 -10.35 -18.42
CA SER A 225 7.95 -9.98 -18.18
C SER A 225 7.76 -8.69 -17.36
N SER A 226 8.87 -8.09 -16.90
CA SER A 226 8.90 -6.86 -16.10
C SER A 226 9.43 -5.63 -16.87
N GLN A 227 9.63 -5.72 -18.20
CA GLN A 227 9.96 -4.62 -19.11
C GLN A 227 8.79 -4.30 -20.03
#